data_AF-A0A174C525-F1
#
_entry.id   AF-A0A174C525-F1
#
_cell.length_a   1.000
_cell.length_b   1.000
_cell.length_c   1.000
_cell.angle_alpha   90.00
_cell.angle_beta   90.00
_cell.angle_gamma   90.00
#
_symmetry.space_group_name_H-M   'P 1'
#
loop_
_entity.id
_entity.type
_entity.pdbx_description
1 polymer ?
#
loop_
_entity_poly.entity_id
_entity_poly.type
_entity_poly.pdbx_seq_one_letter_code
_entity_poly.pdbx_strand_id
1 'polypeptide(L)'
;MNPTDRREQRLQSYKKARFEKEIYERVLAPTLYEFVVWVLQKALQSGKKRLYFLARDGYQMYLAARQLCKQYDLDIECRYLKVSRYAVRVPEYHLLGERCLERICVGGIDVTFEKIMQRAALTDKEAGEIAAFAGYTENYRKVINYHEVMQLKDCLKKIPLLFHYIDSHSKEAYGTAIGYLTQEGLLEQVPYALVDSGWIGTIQQSIEHLLRQKQPDRKLEGYYFGLYEIPEGERKENYHSFYFTPWGEIKRKVHFSNSLFEAVFSAPEGMTLSYRTESGKDKIIYVPVTDSRENLNRERISRYICWLEEFLQEKKQSLPQADSGYVEELLSPFMGNPTQFEAEAYGSLLFSDDVREDDNQKVSADFSEQEIKNHHLLNRLLIMTGIRKKVLHESAWIEGSIASCRTLDEKGRARNRWHAVFYKYIIYMRKWIKQNMIHGK
;
A
#
# COMPACT_ATOMS: atom_id res chain seq x y z
N MET A 1 16.04 27.31 23.74
CA MET A 1 16.20 25.84 23.64
C MET A 1 16.40 25.49 22.18
N ASN A 2 17.54 24.91 21.81
CA ASN A 2 17.89 24.62 20.42
C ASN A 2 16.88 23.59 19.84
N PRO A 3 16.41 23.72 18.59
CA PRO A 3 15.57 22.72 17.93
C PRO A 3 16.09 21.27 18.06
N THR A 4 17.41 21.08 18.02
CA THR A 4 18.07 19.78 18.20
C THR A 4 17.84 19.19 19.59
N ASP A 5 17.93 20.00 20.66
CA ASP A 5 17.71 19.54 22.04
C ASP A 5 16.25 19.12 22.26
N ARG A 6 15.30 19.89 21.69
CA ARG A 6 13.87 19.55 21.76
C ARG A 6 13.53 18.28 21.00
N ARG A 7 14.25 18.00 19.91
CA ARG A 7 14.10 16.78 19.11
C ARG A 7 14.64 15.57 19.88
N GLU A 8 15.84 15.66 20.44
CA GLU A 8 16.44 14.59 21.23
C GLU A 8 15.62 14.27 22.48
N GLN A 9 15.12 15.28 23.18
CA GLN A 9 14.24 15.07 24.34
C GLN A 9 12.91 14.41 23.96
N ARG A 10 12.29 14.81 22.85
CA ARG A 10 11.06 14.16 22.34
C ARG A 10 11.32 12.70 21.98
N LEU A 11 12.40 12.43 21.26
CA LEU A 11 12.84 11.08 20.89
C LEU A 11 13.09 10.19 22.11
N GLN A 12 13.81 10.70 23.10
CA GLN A 12 14.07 9.98 24.34
C GLN A 12 12.80 9.76 25.17
N SER A 13 11.86 10.71 25.13
CA SER A 13 10.60 10.64 25.88
C SER A 13 9.68 9.55 25.34
N TYR A 14 9.43 9.47 24.02
CA TYR A 14 8.53 8.43 23.50
C TYR A 14 9.17 7.06 23.44
N LYS A 15 10.51 6.95 23.33
CA LYS A 15 11.19 5.64 23.41
C LYS A 15 11.07 4.96 24.79
N LYS A 16 10.60 5.68 25.81
CA LYS A 16 10.24 5.12 27.11
C LYS A 16 8.80 4.63 27.17
N ALA A 17 8.02 4.76 26.10
CA ALA A 17 6.64 4.32 26.04
C ALA A 17 6.52 2.84 26.38
N ARG A 18 5.51 2.52 27.19
CA ARG A 18 5.20 1.16 27.63
C ARG A 18 3.82 0.70 27.18
N PHE A 19 3.09 1.57 26.50
CA PHE A 19 1.75 1.30 25.98
C PHE A 19 1.66 1.66 24.51
N GLU A 20 0.89 0.86 23.78
CA GLU A 20 0.65 1.04 22.35
C GLU A 20 0.02 2.41 22.02
N LYS A 21 -0.91 2.87 22.88
CA LYS A 21 -1.57 4.18 22.79
C LYS A 21 -0.57 5.33 22.75
N GLU A 22 0.44 5.32 23.63
CA GLU A 22 1.44 6.38 23.69
C GLU A 22 2.26 6.47 22.40
N ILE A 23 2.61 5.34 21.79
CA ILE A 23 3.31 5.32 20.50
C ILE A 23 2.39 5.89 19.42
N TYR A 24 1.13 5.46 19.40
CA TYR A 24 0.16 5.92 18.42
C TYR A 24 -0.02 7.44 18.48
N GLU A 25 -0.31 7.99 19.65
CA GLU A 25 -0.56 9.42 19.85
C GLU A 25 0.68 10.31 19.64
N ARG A 26 1.88 9.78 19.89
CA ARG A 26 3.13 10.56 19.78
C ARG A 26 3.83 10.43 18.42
N VAL A 27 3.54 9.37 17.66
CA VAL A 27 4.22 9.06 16.40
C VAL A 27 3.23 8.97 15.23
N LEU A 28 2.22 8.10 15.33
CA LEU A 28 1.37 7.72 14.20
C LEU A 28 0.24 8.72 13.95
N ALA A 29 -0.47 9.17 14.99
CA ALA A 29 -1.52 10.18 14.86
C ALA A 29 -0.97 11.54 14.37
N PRO A 30 0.17 12.06 14.86
CA PRO A 30 0.78 13.26 14.29
C PRO A 30 1.23 13.05 12.84
N THR A 31 1.76 11.88 12.50
CA THR A 31 2.14 11.54 11.11
C THR A 31 0.94 11.63 10.17
N LEU A 32 -0.18 11.00 10.54
CA LEU A 32 -1.40 11.02 9.74
C LEU A 32 -1.99 12.44 9.66
N TYR A 33 -1.97 13.18 10.76
CA TYR A 33 -2.42 14.57 10.81
C TYR A 33 -1.64 15.46 9.83
N GLU A 34 -0.30 15.42 9.86
CA GLU A 34 0.54 16.22 8.95
C GLU A 34 0.26 15.89 7.48
N PHE A 35 0.05 14.60 7.16
CA PHE A 35 -0.32 14.20 5.80
C PHE A 35 -1.70 14.74 5.40
N VAL A 36 -2.72 14.61 6.24
CA VAL A 36 -4.07 15.08 5.93
C VAL A 36 -4.11 16.60 5.82
N VAL A 37 -3.39 17.32 6.68
CA VAL A 37 -3.21 18.78 6.55
C VAL A 37 -2.61 19.13 5.20
N TRP A 38 -1.55 18.43 4.77
CA TRP A 38 -0.95 18.62 3.45
C TRP A 38 -1.94 18.37 2.30
N VAL A 39 -2.73 17.30 2.39
CA VAL A 39 -3.78 16.96 1.42
C VAL A 39 -4.80 18.10 1.30
N LEU A 40 -5.32 18.59 2.44
CA LEU A 40 -6.29 19.68 2.46
C LEU A 40 -5.69 20.98 1.90
N GLN A 41 -4.43 21.28 2.20
CA GLN A 41 -3.73 22.42 1.62
C GLN A 41 -3.60 22.33 0.10
N LYS A 42 -3.23 21.16 -0.42
CA LYS A 42 -3.14 20.93 -1.87
C LYS A 42 -4.49 21.03 -2.55
N ALA A 43 -5.54 20.50 -1.92
CA ALA A 43 -6.90 20.61 -2.40
C ALA A 43 -7.34 22.08 -2.51
N LEU A 44 -7.12 22.88 -1.46
CA LEU A 44 -7.44 24.32 -1.47
C LEU A 44 -6.64 25.08 -2.53
N GLN A 45 -5.33 24.85 -2.61
CA GLN A 45 -4.44 25.53 -3.57
C GLN A 45 -4.80 25.24 -5.03
N SER A 46 -5.29 24.03 -5.33
CA SER A 46 -5.66 23.61 -6.68
C SER A 46 -7.16 23.65 -6.95
N GLY A 47 -7.94 24.26 -6.05
CA GLY A 47 -9.39 24.45 -6.22
C GLY A 47 -10.22 23.15 -6.22
N LYS A 48 -9.71 22.07 -5.62
CA LYS A 48 -10.47 20.82 -5.46
C LYS A 48 -11.60 21.02 -4.47
N LYS A 49 -12.78 20.54 -4.84
CA LYS A 49 -14.00 20.58 -4.04
C LYS A 49 -14.38 19.22 -3.47
N ARG A 50 -13.78 18.15 -4.00
CA ARG A 50 -14.00 16.79 -3.50
C ARG A 50 -12.70 15.99 -3.41
N LEU A 51 -12.58 15.20 -2.36
CA LEU A 51 -11.48 14.27 -2.15
C LEU A 51 -12.03 12.86 -1.99
N TYR A 52 -11.53 11.93 -2.80
CA TYR A 52 -11.84 10.51 -2.71
C TYR A 52 -10.72 9.77 -2.01
N PHE A 53 -10.91 9.46 -0.74
CA PHE A 53 -10.01 8.63 0.04
C PHE A 53 -10.21 7.18 -0.36
N LEU A 54 -9.17 6.56 -0.92
CA LEU A 54 -9.26 5.20 -1.43
C LEU A 54 -9.24 4.20 -0.28
N ALA A 55 -10.12 3.21 -0.35
CA ALA A 55 -9.99 2.04 0.49
C ALA A 55 -8.68 1.30 0.13
N ARG A 56 -7.94 0.78 1.12
CA ARG A 56 -8.39 0.51 2.50
C ARG A 56 -7.70 1.41 3.54
N ASP A 57 -6.41 1.63 3.37
CA ASP A 57 -5.50 2.43 4.18
C ASP A 57 -5.72 3.95 4.11
N GLY A 58 -6.65 4.42 3.26
CA GLY A 58 -7.18 5.78 3.30
C GLY A 58 -8.27 6.01 4.37
N TYR A 59 -8.69 5.00 5.13
CA TYR A 59 -9.86 5.13 6.03
C TYR A 59 -9.65 6.09 7.19
N GLN A 60 -8.55 5.94 7.94
CA GLN A 60 -8.26 6.84 9.05
C GLN A 60 -7.97 8.27 8.56
N MET A 61 -7.38 8.39 7.36
CA MET A 61 -7.14 9.68 6.69
C MET A 61 -8.46 10.36 6.33
N TYR A 62 -9.44 9.60 5.83
CA TYR A 62 -10.79 10.08 5.54
C TYR A 62 -11.49 10.60 6.79
N LEU A 63 -11.43 9.86 7.90
CA LEU A 63 -12.03 10.26 9.17
C LEU A 63 -11.40 11.56 9.69
N ALA A 64 -10.07 11.64 9.68
CA ALA A 64 -9.35 12.85 10.05
C ALA A 64 -9.70 14.03 9.14
N ALA A 65 -9.71 13.83 7.82
CA ALA A 65 -10.02 14.90 6.87
C ALA A 65 -11.42 15.47 7.08
N ARG A 66 -12.43 14.60 7.29
CA ARG A 66 -13.79 15.05 7.60
C ARG A 66 -13.85 15.88 8.87
N GLN A 67 -13.17 15.44 9.92
CA GLN A 67 -13.11 16.18 11.18
C GLN A 67 -12.42 17.53 11.00
N LEU A 68 -11.28 17.57 10.31
CA LEU A 68 -10.52 18.80 10.07
C LEU A 68 -11.26 19.78 9.15
N CYS A 69 -11.94 19.30 8.09
CA CYS A 69 -12.80 20.13 7.25
C CYS A 69 -13.90 20.81 8.08
N LYS A 70 -14.53 20.09 9.01
CA LYS A 70 -15.52 20.67 9.92
C LYS A 70 -14.91 21.65 10.91
N GLN A 71 -13.75 21.33 11.48
CA GLN A 71 -13.07 22.18 12.48
C GLN A 71 -12.58 23.50 11.88
N TYR A 72 -12.16 23.49 10.61
CA TYR A 72 -11.61 24.66 9.93
C TYR A 72 -12.55 25.28 8.90
N ASP A 73 -13.81 24.85 8.86
CA ASP A 73 -14.85 25.34 7.94
C ASP A 73 -14.41 25.31 6.46
N LEU A 74 -13.85 24.17 6.03
CA LEU A 74 -13.36 23.98 4.66
C LEU A 74 -14.49 23.44 3.76
N ASP A 75 -14.74 24.14 2.66
CA ASP A 75 -15.64 23.71 1.58
C ASP A 75 -14.98 22.62 0.70
N ILE A 76 -14.75 21.45 1.31
CA ILE A 76 -14.20 20.25 0.67
C ILE A 76 -15.04 19.05 1.09
N GLU A 77 -15.68 18.41 0.12
CA GLU A 77 -16.39 17.15 0.31
C GLU A 77 -15.40 15.99 0.41
N CYS A 78 -15.33 15.34 1.56
CA CYS A 78 -14.54 14.11 1.72
C CYS A 78 -15.44 12.89 1.50
N ARG A 79 -15.10 12.03 0.53
CA ARG A 79 -15.76 10.74 0.26
C ARG A 79 -14.79 9.58 0.48
N TYR A 80 -15.30 8.46 0.97
CA TYR A 80 -14.54 7.22 1.08
C TYR A 80 -14.92 6.27 -0.05
N LEU A 81 -13.99 6.06 -0.99
CA LEU A 81 -14.24 5.28 -2.19
C LEU A 81 -13.88 3.80 -1.93
N LYS A 82 -14.89 2.92 -1.98
CA LYS A 82 -14.72 1.48 -1.75
C LYS A 82 -14.13 0.83 -2.99
N VAL A 83 -12.81 0.78 -3.05
CA VAL A 83 -12.03 0.15 -4.11
C VAL A 83 -10.96 -0.77 -3.51
N SER A 84 -10.36 -1.58 -4.36
CA SER A 84 -9.12 -2.29 -4.09
C SER A 84 -8.38 -2.45 -5.40
N ARG A 85 -7.12 -2.90 -5.37
CA ARG A 85 -6.41 -3.27 -6.59
C ARG A 85 -7.20 -4.31 -7.39
N TYR A 86 -7.79 -5.31 -6.72
CA TYR A 86 -8.59 -6.34 -7.38
C TYR A 86 -9.87 -5.77 -8.02
N ALA A 87 -10.64 -4.98 -7.25
CA ALA A 87 -11.94 -4.45 -7.68
C ALA A 87 -11.86 -3.49 -8.88
N VAL A 88 -10.70 -2.84 -9.10
CA VAL A 88 -10.50 -1.97 -10.28
C VAL A 88 -9.74 -2.65 -11.41
N ARG A 89 -8.87 -3.64 -11.13
CA ARG A 89 -8.08 -4.32 -12.17
C ARG A 89 -8.88 -5.36 -12.94
N VAL A 90 -9.69 -6.17 -12.25
CA VAL A 90 -10.52 -7.18 -12.92
C VAL A 90 -11.39 -6.56 -14.02
N PRO A 91 -12.17 -5.50 -13.78
CA PRO A 91 -12.94 -4.85 -14.85
C PRO A 91 -12.07 -4.09 -15.87
N GLU A 92 -10.80 -3.81 -15.58
CA GLU A 92 -9.85 -3.13 -16.48
C GLU A 92 -9.22 -4.10 -17.51
N TYR A 93 -9.08 -5.39 -17.18
CA TYR A 93 -8.25 -6.32 -17.98
C TYR A 93 -8.60 -6.39 -19.48
N HIS A 94 -9.88 -6.42 -19.86
CA HIS A 94 -10.27 -6.44 -21.27
C HIS A 94 -9.87 -5.15 -22.02
N LEU A 95 -9.70 -4.02 -21.33
CA LEU A 95 -9.21 -2.77 -21.91
C LEU A 95 -7.70 -2.79 -22.17
N LEU A 96 -6.96 -3.63 -21.44
CA LEU A 96 -5.51 -3.76 -21.54
C LEU A 96 -5.05 -4.81 -22.57
N GLY A 97 -5.92 -5.78 -22.90
CA GLY A 97 -5.53 -6.94 -23.69
C GLY A 97 -4.37 -7.68 -23.02
N GLU A 98 -3.34 -8.04 -23.79
CA GLU A 98 -2.16 -8.77 -23.28
C GLU A 98 -1.43 -8.05 -22.12
N ARG A 99 -1.55 -6.72 -22.03
CA ARG A 99 -0.91 -5.93 -20.98
C ARG A 99 -1.48 -6.22 -19.58
N CYS A 100 -2.64 -6.88 -19.47
CA CYS A 100 -3.20 -7.30 -18.18
C CYS A 100 -2.23 -8.20 -17.39
N LEU A 101 -1.36 -8.95 -18.07
CA LEU A 101 -0.34 -9.79 -17.43
C LEU A 101 0.70 -8.97 -16.62
N GLU A 102 0.88 -7.68 -16.92
CA GLU A 102 1.71 -6.78 -16.08
C GLU A 102 1.09 -6.53 -14.70
N ARG A 103 -0.23 -6.67 -14.57
CA ARG A 103 -0.96 -6.54 -13.31
C ARG A 103 -1.07 -7.86 -12.55
N ILE A 104 -1.17 -8.97 -13.29
CA ILE A 104 -1.43 -10.32 -12.76
C ILE A 104 -0.12 -10.98 -12.31
N CYS A 105 0.91 -10.97 -13.16
CA CYS A 105 2.19 -11.63 -12.93
C CYS A 105 3.18 -10.71 -12.19
N VAL A 106 2.76 -10.22 -11.03
CA VAL A 106 3.60 -9.39 -10.14
C VAL A 106 4.29 -10.24 -9.08
N GLY A 107 5.49 -9.83 -8.67
CA GLY A 107 6.15 -10.42 -7.50
C GLY A 107 5.38 -10.13 -6.21
N GLY A 108 5.73 -10.85 -5.15
CA GLY A 108 5.15 -10.70 -3.81
C GLY A 108 5.71 -11.78 -2.89
N ILE A 109 5.20 -11.85 -1.67
CA ILE A 109 5.56 -12.89 -0.70
C ILE A 109 4.77 -14.16 -1.04
N ASP A 110 5.48 -15.29 -1.06
CA ASP A 110 4.91 -16.62 -1.29
C ASP A 110 4.01 -16.74 -2.54
N VAL A 111 4.45 -16.20 -3.68
CA VAL A 111 3.70 -16.27 -4.94
C VAL A 111 3.66 -17.70 -5.47
N THR A 112 2.47 -18.16 -5.89
CA THR A 112 2.24 -19.48 -6.50
C THR A 112 1.49 -19.35 -7.82
N PHE A 113 1.39 -20.44 -8.59
CA PHE A 113 0.55 -20.46 -9.80
C PHE A 113 -0.93 -20.22 -9.45
N GLU A 114 -1.43 -20.87 -8.40
CA GLU A 114 -2.78 -20.66 -7.85
C GLU A 114 -3.07 -19.17 -7.61
N LYS A 115 -2.17 -18.45 -6.91
CA LYS A 115 -2.32 -17.00 -6.67
C LYS A 115 -2.36 -16.19 -7.95
N ILE A 116 -1.51 -16.51 -8.94
CA ILE A 116 -1.50 -15.81 -10.23
C ILE A 116 -2.83 -16.00 -10.96
N MET A 117 -3.41 -17.20 -10.95
CA MET A 117 -4.73 -17.44 -11.54
C MET A 117 -5.84 -16.72 -10.78
N GLN A 118 -5.79 -16.72 -9.45
CA GLN A 118 -6.74 -15.99 -8.61
C GLN A 118 -6.67 -14.48 -8.86
N ARG A 119 -5.49 -13.90 -9.07
CA ARG A 119 -5.31 -12.48 -9.46
C ARG A 119 -5.90 -12.17 -10.85
N ALA A 120 -5.94 -13.16 -11.72
CA ALA A 120 -6.57 -13.10 -13.03
C ALA A 120 -8.10 -13.32 -12.99
N ALA A 121 -8.68 -13.52 -11.80
CA ALA A 121 -10.09 -13.79 -11.57
C ALA A 121 -10.60 -15.10 -12.20
N LEU A 122 -9.73 -16.08 -12.42
CA LEU A 122 -10.13 -17.40 -12.89
C LEU A 122 -10.76 -18.22 -11.76
N THR A 123 -11.74 -19.05 -12.13
CA THR A 123 -12.29 -20.11 -11.27
C THR A 123 -11.27 -21.25 -11.10
N ASP A 124 -11.44 -22.10 -10.08
CA ASP A 124 -10.55 -23.24 -9.85
C ASP A 124 -10.48 -24.20 -11.04
N LYS A 125 -11.61 -24.38 -11.74
CA LYS A 125 -11.68 -25.20 -12.95
C LYS A 125 -10.84 -24.60 -14.08
N GLU A 126 -11.07 -23.32 -14.39
CA GLU A 126 -10.33 -22.61 -15.43
C GLU A 126 -8.83 -22.58 -15.10
N ALA A 127 -8.48 -22.30 -13.84
CA ALA A 127 -7.10 -22.30 -13.37
C ALA A 127 -6.44 -23.68 -13.54
N GLY A 128 -7.17 -24.78 -13.28
CA GLY A 128 -6.69 -26.14 -13.53
C GLY A 128 -6.41 -26.43 -15.00
N GLU A 129 -7.26 -25.94 -15.91
CA GLU A 129 -7.04 -26.06 -17.36
C GLU A 129 -5.80 -25.28 -17.80
N ILE A 130 -5.63 -24.04 -17.34
CA ILE A 130 -4.43 -23.24 -17.64
C ILE A 130 -3.19 -23.88 -17.03
N ALA A 131 -3.27 -24.50 -15.85
CA ALA A 131 -2.16 -25.22 -15.24
C ALA A 131 -1.69 -26.39 -16.13
N ALA A 132 -2.62 -27.13 -16.75
CA ALA A 132 -2.30 -28.22 -17.66
C ALA A 132 -1.57 -27.70 -18.92
N PHE A 133 -2.05 -26.61 -19.52
CA PHE A 133 -1.39 -25.98 -20.68
C PHE A 133 -0.01 -25.40 -20.34
N ALA A 134 0.14 -24.82 -19.14
CA ALA A 134 1.39 -24.20 -18.71
C ALA A 134 2.42 -25.19 -18.14
N GLY A 135 2.03 -26.45 -17.90
CA GLY A 135 2.89 -27.46 -17.25
C GLY A 135 3.05 -27.24 -15.73
N TYR A 136 2.06 -26.64 -15.07
CA TYR A 136 2.08 -26.28 -13.65
C TYR A 136 1.18 -27.14 -12.77
N THR A 137 0.52 -28.18 -13.29
CA THR A 137 -0.38 -29.05 -12.52
C THR A 137 0.26 -29.59 -11.23
N GLU A 138 1.45 -30.18 -11.31
CA GLU A 138 2.17 -30.71 -10.14
C GLU A 138 2.77 -29.62 -9.24
N ASN A 139 2.95 -28.40 -9.77
CA ASN A 139 3.56 -27.27 -9.07
C ASN A 139 2.54 -26.18 -8.72
N TYR A 140 1.24 -26.50 -8.70
CA TYR A 140 0.15 -25.54 -8.62
C TYR A 140 0.26 -24.60 -7.41
N ARG A 141 0.70 -25.15 -6.28
CA ARG A 141 0.89 -24.44 -5.00
C ARG A 141 2.35 -24.22 -4.62
N LYS A 142 3.29 -24.52 -5.52
CA LYS A 142 4.71 -24.32 -5.24
C LYS A 142 5.01 -22.82 -5.24
N VAL A 143 5.70 -22.35 -4.20
CA VAL A 143 6.21 -20.97 -4.15
C VAL A 143 7.27 -20.78 -5.24
N ILE A 144 7.10 -19.74 -6.04
CA ILE A 144 7.97 -19.36 -7.14
C ILE A 144 8.58 -17.98 -6.91
N ASN A 145 9.85 -17.82 -7.28
CA ASN A 145 10.56 -16.54 -7.15
C ASN A 145 10.27 -15.60 -8.33
N TYR A 146 10.74 -14.35 -8.24
CA TYR A 146 10.49 -13.33 -9.28
C TYR A 146 10.90 -13.76 -10.70
N HIS A 147 12.04 -14.45 -10.86
CA HIS A 147 12.48 -14.93 -12.17
C HIS A 147 11.53 -16.00 -12.72
N GLU A 148 11.10 -16.95 -11.88
CA GLU A 148 10.12 -17.96 -12.25
C GLU A 148 8.75 -17.33 -12.60
N VAL A 149 8.33 -16.26 -11.90
CA VAL A 149 7.12 -15.49 -12.23
C VAL A 149 7.23 -14.85 -13.63
N MET A 150 8.39 -14.31 -14.00
CA MET A 150 8.61 -13.74 -15.34
C MET A 150 8.61 -14.82 -16.43
N GLN A 151 9.22 -15.99 -16.17
CA GLN A 151 9.16 -17.12 -17.10
C GLN A 151 7.74 -17.64 -17.29
N LEU A 152 6.98 -17.73 -16.18
CA LEU A 152 5.57 -18.10 -16.23
C LEU A 152 4.76 -17.07 -17.02
N LYS A 153 5.00 -15.76 -16.84
CA LYS A 153 4.35 -14.70 -17.63
C LYS A 153 4.56 -14.92 -19.14
N ASP A 154 5.78 -15.22 -19.57
CA ASP A 154 6.10 -15.47 -20.98
C ASP A 154 5.44 -16.75 -21.52
N CYS A 155 5.25 -17.76 -20.66
CA CYS A 155 4.49 -18.97 -20.97
C CYS A 155 2.99 -18.66 -21.12
N LEU A 156 2.38 -18.02 -20.12
CA LEU A 156 0.97 -17.65 -20.09
C LEU A 156 0.56 -16.79 -21.28
N LYS A 157 1.45 -15.90 -21.74
CA LYS A 157 1.24 -15.07 -22.93
C LYS A 157 0.91 -15.88 -24.19
N LYS A 158 1.33 -17.15 -24.25
CA LYS A 158 1.13 -18.03 -25.42
C LYS A 158 -0.12 -18.90 -25.32
N ILE A 159 -0.96 -18.71 -24.30
CA ILE A 159 -2.16 -19.53 -24.06
C ILE A 159 -3.41 -18.68 -24.38
N PRO A 160 -4.01 -18.78 -25.59
CA PRO A 160 -5.18 -17.98 -25.96
C PRO A 160 -6.39 -18.20 -25.05
N LEU A 161 -6.54 -19.41 -24.52
CA LEU A 161 -7.63 -19.76 -23.60
C LEU A 161 -7.59 -18.92 -22.31
N LEU A 162 -6.41 -18.58 -21.81
CA LEU A 162 -6.26 -17.71 -20.64
C LEU A 162 -6.90 -16.34 -20.91
N PHE A 163 -6.60 -15.74 -22.05
CA PHE A 163 -7.14 -14.43 -22.42
C PHE A 163 -8.63 -14.46 -22.68
N HIS A 164 -9.16 -15.58 -23.18
CA HIS A 164 -10.61 -15.77 -23.30
C HIS A 164 -11.31 -15.69 -21.93
N TYR A 165 -10.80 -16.42 -20.91
CA TYR A 165 -11.34 -16.37 -19.55
C TYR A 165 -11.21 -14.98 -18.93
N ILE A 166 -10.02 -14.37 -19.00
CA ILE A 166 -9.77 -13.02 -18.46
C ILE A 166 -10.72 -11.99 -19.10
N ASP A 167 -10.87 -12.01 -20.43
CA ASP A 167 -11.72 -11.08 -21.17
C ASP A 167 -13.19 -11.24 -20.78
N SER A 168 -13.68 -12.49 -20.66
CA SER A 168 -15.05 -12.79 -20.25
C SER A 168 -15.35 -12.24 -18.86
N HIS A 169 -14.54 -12.60 -17.85
CA HIS A 169 -14.73 -12.16 -16.46
C HIS A 169 -14.58 -10.64 -16.32
N SER A 170 -13.65 -10.04 -17.06
CA SER A 170 -13.44 -8.59 -17.07
C SER A 170 -14.64 -7.83 -17.62
N LYS A 171 -15.21 -8.28 -18.74
CA LYS A 171 -16.41 -7.66 -19.34
C LYS A 171 -17.64 -7.79 -18.47
N GLU A 172 -17.81 -8.94 -17.80
CA GLU A 172 -18.90 -9.14 -16.83
C GLU A 172 -18.80 -8.15 -15.66
N ALA A 173 -17.59 -7.98 -15.10
CA ALA A 173 -17.35 -7.07 -13.98
C ALA A 173 -17.39 -5.57 -14.37
N TYR A 174 -17.16 -5.23 -15.64
CA TYR A 174 -17.03 -3.83 -16.09
C TYR A 174 -18.29 -3.01 -15.82
N GLY A 175 -19.46 -3.56 -16.12
CA GLY A 175 -20.73 -2.84 -16.00
C GLY A 175 -21.01 -2.37 -14.57
N THR A 176 -20.84 -3.25 -13.58
CA THR A 176 -21.10 -2.91 -12.17
C THR A 176 -20.02 -2.00 -11.59
N ALA A 177 -18.76 -2.17 -11.99
CA ALA A 177 -17.67 -1.29 -11.57
C ALA A 177 -17.87 0.16 -12.06
N ILE A 178 -18.17 0.36 -13.35
CA ILE A 178 -18.48 1.69 -13.89
C ILE A 178 -19.75 2.25 -13.27
N GLY A 179 -20.76 1.41 -13.03
CA GLY A 179 -21.98 1.80 -12.33
C GLY A 179 -21.69 2.37 -10.93
N TYR A 180 -20.85 1.69 -10.15
CA TYR A 180 -20.40 2.16 -8.85
C TYR A 180 -19.63 3.48 -8.93
N LEU A 181 -18.59 3.57 -9.77
CA LEU A 181 -17.80 4.82 -9.90
C LEU A 181 -18.65 6.00 -10.36
N THR A 182 -19.62 5.75 -11.26
CA THR A 182 -20.59 6.76 -11.71
C THR A 182 -21.49 7.19 -10.55
N GLN A 183 -22.03 6.24 -9.78
CA GLN A 183 -22.86 6.51 -8.60
C GLN A 183 -22.13 7.33 -7.54
N GLU A 184 -20.84 7.05 -7.32
CA GLU A 184 -19.98 7.80 -6.41
C GLU A 184 -19.56 9.18 -6.95
N GLY A 185 -20.04 9.56 -8.14
CA GLY A 185 -19.87 10.88 -8.72
C GLY A 185 -18.55 11.12 -9.45
N LEU A 186 -17.80 10.06 -9.80
CA LEU A 186 -16.50 10.23 -10.48
C LEU A 186 -16.65 10.75 -11.92
N LEU A 187 -17.86 10.74 -12.49
CA LEU A 187 -18.13 11.34 -13.79
C LEU A 187 -18.70 12.76 -13.69
N GLU A 188 -18.98 13.25 -12.48
CA GLU A 188 -19.47 14.61 -12.28
C GLU A 188 -18.38 15.63 -12.63
N GLN A 189 -18.82 16.83 -13.02
CA GLN A 189 -17.96 17.98 -13.32
C GLN A 189 -17.59 18.74 -12.04
N VAL A 190 -17.20 18.00 -11.00
CA VAL A 190 -16.69 18.54 -9.74
C VAL A 190 -15.16 18.37 -9.74
N PRO A 191 -14.37 19.44 -9.50
CA PRO A 191 -12.93 19.31 -9.35
C PRO A 191 -12.60 18.43 -8.16
N TYR A 192 -12.00 17.27 -8.42
CA TYR A 192 -11.64 16.31 -7.37
C TYR A 192 -10.23 15.77 -7.52
N ALA A 193 -9.74 15.16 -6.44
CA ALA A 193 -8.52 14.36 -6.41
C ALA A 193 -8.75 13.06 -5.63
N LEU A 194 -7.92 12.06 -5.92
CA LEU A 194 -7.83 10.83 -5.13
C LEU A 194 -6.83 11.02 -3.99
N VAL A 195 -7.03 10.34 -2.87
CA VAL A 195 -6.12 10.33 -1.72
C VAL A 195 -5.85 8.89 -1.31
N ASP A 196 -4.57 8.53 -1.21
CA ASP A 196 -4.12 7.15 -0.97
C ASP A 196 -2.79 7.17 -0.19
N SER A 197 -2.39 6.05 0.43
CA SER A 197 -1.06 5.97 1.04
C SER A 197 0.04 5.89 -0.03
N GLY A 198 -0.17 5.10 -1.10
CA GLY A 198 0.86 4.83 -2.10
C GLY A 198 0.78 3.43 -2.73
N TRP A 199 1.85 2.88 -3.30
CA TRP A 199 3.20 3.46 -3.45
C TRP A 199 3.64 3.58 -4.91
N ILE A 200 2.76 3.18 -5.83
CA ILE A 200 2.95 3.22 -7.28
C ILE A 200 1.83 4.02 -7.96
N GLY A 201 0.64 4.11 -7.34
CA GLY A 201 -0.50 4.82 -7.94
C GLY A 201 -1.22 4.05 -9.06
N THR A 202 -1.13 2.71 -9.05
CA THR A 202 -1.81 1.87 -10.06
C THR A 202 -3.34 1.88 -9.94
N ILE A 203 -3.90 2.13 -8.75
CA ILE A 203 -5.37 2.25 -8.59
C ILE A 203 -5.87 3.50 -9.33
N GLN A 204 -5.20 4.64 -9.19
CA GLN A 204 -5.51 5.86 -9.96
C GLN A 204 -5.51 5.59 -11.46
N GLN A 205 -4.47 4.94 -11.98
CA GLN A 205 -4.39 4.60 -13.40
C GLN A 205 -5.54 3.66 -13.83
N SER A 206 -5.86 2.66 -13.01
CA SER A 206 -6.94 1.70 -13.32
C SER A 206 -8.31 2.39 -13.35
N ILE A 207 -8.59 3.28 -12.38
CA ILE A 207 -9.80 4.10 -12.36
C ILE A 207 -9.85 4.99 -13.61
N GLU A 208 -8.73 5.62 -14.00
CA GLU A 208 -8.69 6.45 -15.22
C GLU A 208 -9.01 5.63 -16.48
N HIS A 209 -8.46 4.42 -16.63
CA HIS A 209 -8.77 3.54 -17.76
C HIS A 209 -10.25 3.14 -17.81
N LEU A 210 -10.83 2.80 -16.65
CA LEU A 210 -12.24 2.49 -16.54
C LEU A 210 -13.12 3.67 -17.00
N LEU A 211 -12.81 4.89 -16.54
CA LEU A 211 -13.56 6.10 -16.88
C LEU A 211 -13.34 6.58 -18.32
N ARG A 212 -12.24 6.18 -18.97
CA ARG A 212 -11.82 6.71 -20.28
C ARG A 212 -12.88 6.56 -21.37
N GLN A 213 -13.70 5.51 -21.35
CA GLN A 213 -14.79 5.36 -22.33
C GLN A 213 -15.84 6.48 -22.24
N LYS A 214 -16.09 7.00 -21.03
CA LYS A 214 -17.08 8.05 -20.78
C LYS A 214 -16.46 9.45 -20.72
N GLN A 215 -15.19 9.55 -20.33
CA GLN A 215 -14.43 10.80 -20.25
C GLN A 215 -12.99 10.60 -20.76
N PRO A 216 -12.76 10.56 -22.09
CA PRO A 216 -11.46 10.23 -22.68
C PRO A 216 -10.30 11.15 -22.27
N ASP A 217 -10.59 12.44 -22.12
CA ASP A 217 -9.60 13.46 -21.81
C ASP A 217 -9.37 13.68 -20.32
N ARG A 218 -10.14 12.99 -19.46
CA ARG A 218 -10.04 13.16 -18.01
C ARG A 218 -8.73 12.59 -17.51
N LYS A 219 -7.98 13.43 -16.80
CA LYS A 219 -6.80 13.05 -16.05
C LYS A 219 -7.08 13.17 -14.57
N LEU A 220 -6.82 12.09 -13.84
CA LEU A 220 -6.99 12.09 -12.39
C LEU A 220 -5.73 12.64 -11.73
N GLU A 221 -5.91 13.37 -10.64
CA GLU A 221 -4.83 13.75 -9.74
C GLU A 221 -4.92 12.95 -8.45
N GLY A 222 -3.77 12.53 -7.93
CA GLY A 222 -3.68 11.79 -6.67
C GLY A 222 -2.74 12.46 -5.68
N TYR A 223 -3.15 12.42 -4.41
CA TYR A 223 -2.38 12.89 -3.26
C TYR A 223 -1.97 11.69 -2.42
N TYR A 224 -0.67 11.42 -2.34
CA TYR A 224 -0.11 10.22 -1.76
C TYR A 224 0.75 10.51 -0.54
N PHE A 225 0.72 9.63 0.47
CA PHE A 225 1.66 9.73 1.58
C PHE A 225 3.10 9.61 1.06
N GLY A 226 3.38 8.61 0.21
CA GLY A 226 4.65 8.50 -0.50
C GLY A 226 4.54 7.69 -1.78
N LEU A 227 5.48 7.89 -2.71
CA LEU A 227 5.57 7.12 -3.94
C LEU A 227 7.00 6.62 -4.18
N TYR A 228 7.16 5.33 -4.42
CA TYR A 228 8.43 4.74 -4.86
C TYR A 228 8.62 4.90 -6.36
N GLU A 229 7.53 4.94 -7.11
CA GLU A 229 7.44 5.07 -8.56
C GLU A 229 6.05 5.56 -8.97
N ILE A 230 5.88 5.89 -10.25
CA ILE A 230 4.57 6.14 -10.87
C ILE A 230 4.40 5.14 -12.02
N PRO A 231 3.15 4.87 -12.47
CA PRO A 231 2.93 3.92 -13.55
C PRO A 231 3.54 4.44 -14.86
N GLU A 232 4.02 3.53 -15.71
CA GLU A 232 4.65 3.90 -16.97
C GLU A 232 3.67 4.63 -17.90
N GLY A 233 4.14 5.71 -18.54
CA GLY A 233 3.34 6.56 -19.43
C GLY A 233 2.51 7.63 -18.71
N GLU A 234 2.53 7.66 -17.38
CA GLU A 234 1.84 8.68 -16.60
C GLU A 234 2.65 9.97 -16.43
N ARG A 235 1.92 11.07 -16.21
CA ARG A 235 2.51 12.40 -16.02
C ARG A 235 2.77 12.69 -14.55
N LYS A 236 4.00 13.08 -14.20
CA LYS A 236 4.41 13.37 -12.81
C LYS A 236 3.54 14.43 -12.13
N GLU A 237 2.99 15.37 -12.90
CA GLU A 237 2.16 16.47 -12.39
C GLU A 237 0.82 16.00 -11.83
N ASN A 238 0.42 14.76 -12.14
CA ASN A 238 -0.82 14.15 -11.66
C ASN A 238 -0.63 13.28 -10.41
N TYR A 239 0.61 13.10 -9.94
CA TYR A 239 0.97 12.19 -8.85
C TYR A 239 1.78 12.94 -7.79
N HIS A 240 1.09 13.52 -6.81
CA HIS A 240 1.72 14.35 -5.78
C HIS A 240 2.01 13.51 -4.54
N SER A 241 3.22 13.63 -3.97
CA SER A 241 3.61 12.91 -2.76
C SER A 241 4.02 13.84 -1.63
N PHE A 242 3.70 13.46 -0.40
CA PHE A 242 4.02 14.22 0.81
C PHE A 242 5.39 13.88 1.41
N TYR A 243 5.62 12.62 1.77
CA TYR A 243 6.75 12.19 2.59
C TYR A 243 7.98 11.84 1.76
N PHE A 244 7.82 11.11 0.64
CA PHE A 244 8.90 10.87 -0.32
C PHE A 244 8.35 10.72 -1.74
N THR A 245 9.15 11.11 -2.73
CA THR A 245 8.83 11.03 -4.16
C THR A 245 9.65 9.93 -4.84
N PRO A 246 9.30 9.47 -6.06
CA PRO A 246 10.12 8.52 -6.82
C PRO A 246 11.56 8.99 -7.03
N TRP A 247 11.76 10.30 -7.16
CA TRP A 247 13.01 10.94 -7.60
C TRP A 247 13.91 11.43 -6.46
N GLY A 248 13.54 11.25 -5.20
CA GLY A 248 14.28 11.81 -4.07
C GLY A 248 14.17 11.04 -2.76
N GLU A 249 14.51 11.75 -1.67
CA GLU A 249 14.27 11.37 -0.27
C GLU A 249 14.70 9.95 0.11
N ILE A 250 15.85 9.50 -0.41
CA ILE A 250 16.33 8.12 -0.23
C ILE A 250 16.42 7.73 1.24
N LYS A 251 16.89 8.65 2.10
CA LYS A 251 16.95 8.42 3.54
C LYS A 251 15.58 8.11 4.14
N ARG A 252 14.52 8.81 3.75
CA ARG A 252 13.15 8.53 4.21
C ARG A 252 12.69 7.16 3.76
N LYS A 253 12.89 6.83 2.47
CA LYS A 253 12.55 5.51 1.90
C LYS A 253 13.24 4.35 2.62
N VAL A 254 14.51 4.53 2.99
CA VAL A 254 15.29 3.50 3.71
C VAL A 254 14.74 3.20 5.10
N HIS A 255 14.30 4.23 5.83
CA HIS A 255 13.82 4.09 7.20
C HIS A 255 12.30 3.95 7.32
N PHE A 256 11.61 3.77 6.19
CA PHE A 256 10.15 3.64 6.15
C PHE A 256 9.76 2.18 5.88
N SER A 257 8.70 1.72 6.55
CA SER A 257 8.05 0.44 6.27
C SER A 257 6.63 0.72 5.79
N ASN A 258 6.41 0.51 4.50
CA ASN A 258 5.10 0.69 3.90
C ASN A 258 4.09 -0.35 4.41
N SER A 259 4.51 -1.61 4.57
CA SER A 259 3.64 -2.66 5.12
C SER A 259 3.17 -2.36 6.54
N LEU A 260 4.05 -1.81 7.38
CA LEU A 260 3.67 -1.38 8.72
C LEU A 260 2.68 -0.20 8.66
N PHE A 261 2.94 0.77 7.77
CA PHE A 261 2.04 1.90 7.58
C PHE A 261 0.64 1.45 7.14
N GLU A 262 0.57 0.57 6.13
CA GLU A 262 -0.67 -0.03 5.64
C GLU A 262 -1.41 -0.79 6.75
N ALA A 263 -0.70 -1.62 7.53
CA ALA A 263 -1.31 -2.40 8.61
C ALA A 263 -1.89 -1.53 9.73
N VAL A 264 -1.26 -0.38 10.04
CA VAL A 264 -1.73 0.56 11.06
C VAL A 264 -2.93 1.37 10.58
N PHE A 265 -2.87 1.94 9.37
CA PHE A 265 -3.84 2.94 8.88
C PHE A 265 -5.02 2.34 8.09
N SER A 266 -5.10 1.01 8.02
CA SER A 266 -6.16 0.27 7.35
C SER A 266 -7.57 0.50 7.93
N ALA A 267 -8.56 -0.07 7.25
CA ALA A 267 -9.98 -0.05 7.62
C ALA A 267 -10.38 -1.36 8.35
N PRO A 268 -11.34 -1.30 9.28
CA PRO A 268 -11.79 -2.46 10.03
C PRO A 268 -12.55 -3.49 9.17
N GLU A 269 -13.23 -3.07 8.11
CA GLU A 269 -13.96 -3.97 7.19
C GLU A 269 -13.03 -4.74 6.23
N GLY A 270 -13.56 -5.81 5.63
CA GLY A 270 -12.88 -6.58 4.57
C GLY A 270 -12.66 -5.79 3.28
N MET A 271 -11.70 -6.24 2.47
CA MET A 271 -11.36 -5.62 1.19
C MET A 271 -12.54 -5.69 0.21
N THR A 272 -12.70 -4.66 -0.64
CA THR A 272 -13.67 -4.70 -1.75
C THR A 272 -13.18 -5.64 -2.84
N LEU A 273 -13.98 -6.61 -3.27
CA LEU A 273 -13.66 -7.58 -4.31
C LEU A 273 -14.28 -7.22 -5.65
N SER A 274 -15.54 -6.80 -5.64
CA SER A 274 -16.30 -6.46 -6.85
C SER A 274 -17.50 -5.58 -6.48
N TYR A 275 -18.42 -5.39 -7.43
CA TYR A 275 -19.64 -4.63 -7.24
C TYR A 275 -20.83 -5.42 -7.77
N ARG A 276 -21.99 -5.27 -7.12
CA ARG A 276 -23.26 -5.87 -7.56
C ARG A 276 -24.36 -4.81 -7.60
N THR A 277 -25.41 -5.10 -8.36
CA THR A 277 -26.63 -4.30 -8.38
C THR A 277 -27.61 -4.78 -7.32
N GLU A 278 -28.24 -3.85 -6.62
CA GLU A 278 -29.38 -4.09 -5.76
C GLU A 278 -30.57 -3.22 -6.20
N SER A 279 -31.78 -3.72 -5.99
CA SER A 279 -33.01 -2.96 -6.27
C SER A 279 -33.22 -1.93 -5.17
N GLY A 280 -32.95 -0.66 -5.45
CA GLY A 280 -33.41 0.45 -4.62
C GLY A 280 -34.88 0.75 -4.86
N LYS A 281 -35.49 1.54 -3.97
CA LYS A 281 -36.93 1.88 -4.05
C LYS A 281 -37.36 2.41 -5.42
N ASP A 282 -36.51 3.19 -6.10
CA ASP A 282 -36.82 3.81 -7.41
C ASP A 282 -35.66 3.77 -8.42
N LYS A 283 -34.55 3.09 -8.10
CA LYS A 283 -33.36 3.00 -8.98
C LYS A 283 -32.48 1.81 -8.64
N ILE A 284 -31.67 1.38 -9.60
CA ILE A 284 -30.57 0.43 -9.38
C ILE A 284 -29.52 1.13 -8.51
N ILE A 285 -29.07 0.44 -7.45
CA ILE A 285 -27.96 0.87 -6.59
C ILE A 285 -26.80 -0.10 -6.81
N TYR A 286 -25.59 0.43 -6.92
CA TYR A 286 -24.38 -0.36 -7.00
C TYR A 286 -23.74 -0.42 -5.61
N VAL A 287 -23.56 -1.62 -5.09
CA VAL A 287 -22.98 -1.84 -3.75
C VAL A 287 -21.68 -2.64 -3.85
N PRO A 288 -20.67 -2.32 -3.03
CA PRO A 288 -19.44 -3.10 -2.97
C PRO A 288 -19.71 -4.49 -2.40
N VAL A 289 -19.14 -5.50 -3.04
CA VAL A 289 -19.02 -6.86 -2.51
C VAL A 289 -17.68 -6.93 -1.78
N THR A 290 -17.72 -7.06 -0.47
CA THR A 290 -16.51 -7.20 0.36
C THR A 290 -16.17 -8.66 0.56
N ASP A 291 -14.89 -8.93 0.80
CA ASP A 291 -14.47 -10.21 1.35
C ASP A 291 -15.23 -10.47 2.66
N SER A 292 -15.71 -11.70 2.85
CA SER A 292 -16.37 -12.12 4.08
C SER A 292 -15.41 -12.13 5.27
N ARG A 293 -14.10 -12.20 5.01
CA ARG A 293 -13.05 -12.10 6.02
C ARG A 293 -12.90 -10.62 6.41
N GLU A 294 -13.22 -10.31 7.65
CA GLU A 294 -12.96 -8.98 8.21
C GLU A 294 -11.45 -8.69 8.31
N ASN A 295 -11.05 -7.43 8.60
CA ASN A 295 -9.66 -7.15 8.95
C ASN A 295 -9.27 -7.96 10.18
N LEU A 296 -8.22 -8.77 10.09
CA LEU A 296 -7.69 -9.47 11.26
C LEU A 296 -7.14 -8.50 12.32
N ASN A 297 -6.80 -7.26 11.93
CA ASN A 297 -6.43 -6.18 12.85
C ASN A 297 -7.62 -5.31 13.31
N ARG A 298 -8.88 -5.68 12.99
CA ARG A 298 -10.08 -4.85 13.23
C ARG A 298 -10.16 -4.26 14.63
N GLU A 299 -9.93 -5.06 15.66
CA GLU A 299 -10.01 -4.60 17.05
C GLU A 299 -8.96 -3.52 17.35
N ARG A 300 -7.73 -3.70 16.86
CA ARG A 300 -6.64 -2.73 17.04
C ARG A 300 -6.91 -1.46 16.26
N ILE A 301 -7.36 -1.58 15.00
CA ILE A 301 -7.73 -0.45 14.15
C ILE A 301 -8.85 0.38 14.79
N SER A 302 -9.88 -0.27 15.35
CA SER A 302 -10.95 0.43 16.07
C SER A 302 -10.42 1.25 17.25
N ARG A 303 -9.43 0.73 18.01
CA ARG A 303 -8.78 1.50 19.08
C ARG A 303 -7.96 2.67 18.54
N TYR A 304 -7.22 2.47 17.45
CA TYR A 304 -6.45 3.53 16.80
C TYR A 304 -7.34 4.68 16.33
N ILE A 305 -8.52 4.37 15.80
CA ILE A 305 -9.51 5.38 15.41
C ILE A 305 -9.96 6.19 16.63
N CYS A 306 -10.29 5.55 17.75
CA CYS A 306 -10.64 6.28 18.98
C CYS A 306 -9.51 7.21 19.44
N TRP A 307 -8.26 6.72 19.45
CA TRP A 307 -7.10 7.55 19.85
C TRP A 307 -6.81 8.68 18.86
N LEU A 308 -7.09 8.47 17.57
CA LEU A 308 -7.00 9.51 16.56
C LEU A 308 -8.04 10.60 16.79
N GLU A 309 -9.29 10.22 17.07
CA GLU A 309 -10.36 11.18 17.38
C GLU A 309 -10.01 12.03 18.62
N GLU A 310 -9.52 11.40 19.70
CA GLU A 310 -9.02 12.07 20.90
C GLU A 310 -7.90 13.07 20.54
N PHE A 311 -6.89 12.64 19.78
CA PHE A 311 -5.78 13.50 19.34
C PHE A 311 -6.23 14.72 18.52
N LEU A 312 -7.24 14.54 17.65
CA LEU A 312 -7.75 15.60 16.78
C LEU A 312 -8.65 16.63 17.51
N GLN A 313 -9.29 16.25 18.63
CA GLN A 313 -10.12 17.17 19.42
C GLN A 313 -9.30 18.31 20.06
N GLU A 314 -8.02 18.06 20.33
CA GLU A 314 -7.09 19.04 20.90
C GLU A 314 -6.66 20.12 19.90
N LYS A 315 -6.98 19.97 18.61
CA LYS A 315 -6.59 20.92 17.55
C LYS A 315 -7.73 21.93 17.33
N LYS A 316 -7.48 23.21 17.69
CA LYS A 316 -8.47 24.29 17.57
C LYS A 316 -7.94 25.57 16.92
N GLN A 317 -6.73 25.53 16.35
CA GLN A 317 -6.14 26.66 15.63
C GLN A 317 -6.54 26.64 14.15
N SER A 318 -6.22 27.68 13.36
CA SER A 318 -6.36 27.61 11.91
C SER A 318 -5.58 26.44 11.31
N LEU A 319 -5.97 25.97 10.11
CA LEU A 319 -5.24 24.92 9.37
C LEU A 319 -3.73 25.27 9.30
N PRO A 320 -2.84 24.49 9.94
CA PRO A 320 -1.42 24.83 10.01
C PRO A 320 -0.69 24.43 8.72
N GLN A 321 0.57 24.85 8.57
CA GLN A 321 1.44 24.35 7.52
C GLN A 321 1.88 22.91 7.82
N ALA A 322 1.69 21.99 6.87
CA ALA A 322 2.18 20.63 7.04
C ALA A 322 3.71 20.56 7.05
N ASP A 323 4.28 19.72 7.91
CA ASP A 323 5.72 19.55 8.10
C ASP A 323 6.16 18.09 7.90
N SER A 324 6.60 17.78 6.68
CA SER A 324 7.18 16.46 6.37
C SER A 324 8.51 16.19 7.09
N GLY A 325 9.22 17.24 7.52
CA GLY A 325 10.43 17.14 8.33
C GLY A 325 10.12 16.60 9.72
N TYR A 326 9.09 17.14 10.38
CA TYR A 326 8.59 16.61 11.65
C TYR A 326 8.19 15.13 11.55
N VAL A 327 7.48 14.75 10.48
CA VAL A 327 7.15 13.33 10.22
C VAL A 327 8.40 12.47 10.06
N GLU A 328 9.46 12.97 9.42
CA GLU A 328 10.74 12.25 9.33
C GLU A 328 11.37 12.02 10.72
N GLU A 329 11.28 12.99 11.62
CA GLU A 329 11.80 12.87 12.99
C GLU A 329 11.06 11.80 13.80
N LEU A 330 9.78 11.57 13.52
CA LEU A 330 8.95 10.56 14.17
C LEU A 330 9.14 9.17 13.55
N LEU A 331 9.00 9.06 12.23
CA LEU A 331 8.98 7.77 11.55
C LEU A 331 10.35 7.12 11.40
N SER A 332 11.40 7.89 11.11
CA SER A 332 12.72 7.29 10.84
C SER A 332 13.24 6.48 12.04
N PRO A 333 13.11 6.96 13.29
CA PRO A 333 13.53 6.19 14.45
C PRO A 333 12.53 5.09 14.81
N PHE A 334 11.21 5.33 14.68
CA PHE A 334 10.19 4.30 14.95
C PHE A 334 10.30 3.10 13.99
N MET A 335 10.32 3.36 12.68
CA MET A 335 10.34 2.30 11.65
C MET A 335 11.75 1.83 11.30
N GLY A 336 12.75 2.71 11.35
CA GLY A 336 14.13 2.36 10.99
C GLY A 336 15.00 1.89 12.15
N ASN A 337 14.63 2.18 13.41
CA ASN A 337 15.35 1.76 14.60
C ASN A 337 14.39 1.56 15.81
N PRO A 338 13.40 0.65 15.67
CA PRO A 338 12.44 0.39 16.73
C PRO A 338 13.13 -0.14 17.99
N THR A 339 12.59 0.26 19.13
CA THR A 339 12.78 -0.43 20.39
C THR A 339 12.16 -1.83 20.30
N GLN A 340 12.58 -2.72 21.19
CA GLN A 340 11.99 -4.05 21.28
C GLN A 340 10.47 -3.99 21.57
N PHE A 341 10.04 -3.06 22.43
CA PHE A 341 8.62 -2.87 22.72
C PHE A 341 7.83 -2.43 21.48
N GLU A 342 8.32 -1.46 20.71
CA GLU A 342 7.66 -1.03 19.46
C GLU A 342 7.56 -2.18 18.45
N ALA A 343 8.64 -2.96 18.32
CA ALA A 343 8.68 -4.11 17.43
C ALA A 343 7.73 -5.23 17.87
N GLU A 344 7.59 -5.49 19.16
CA GLU A 344 6.64 -6.49 19.69
C GLU A 344 5.19 -5.99 19.58
N ALA A 345 4.94 -4.72 19.91
CA ALA A 345 3.63 -4.10 19.85
C ALA A 345 3.13 -4.05 18.40
N TYR A 346 3.85 -3.41 17.49
CA TYR A 346 3.38 -3.17 16.12
C TYR A 346 3.78 -4.26 15.14
N GLY A 347 4.85 -5.00 15.40
CA GLY A 347 5.27 -6.09 14.52
C GLY A 347 4.32 -7.29 14.49
N SER A 348 3.45 -7.41 15.51
CA SER A 348 2.40 -8.43 15.57
C SER A 348 1.16 -8.11 14.74
N LEU A 349 1.05 -6.90 14.18
CA LEU A 349 0.00 -6.58 13.21
C LEU A 349 0.11 -7.52 12.01
N LEU A 350 -1.04 -7.88 11.45
CA LEU A 350 -1.12 -8.78 10.29
C LEU A 350 -1.17 -7.98 8.98
N PHE A 351 -0.49 -8.47 7.97
CA PHE A 351 -0.38 -7.82 6.66
C PHE A 351 -0.27 -8.87 5.55
N SER A 352 -0.79 -8.53 4.36
CA SER A 352 -0.61 -9.26 3.12
C SER A 352 -0.22 -8.29 2.01
N ASP A 353 0.77 -8.66 1.20
CA ASP A 353 1.15 -7.93 -0.02
C ASP A 353 0.46 -8.47 -1.29
N ASP A 354 -0.38 -9.51 -1.16
CA ASP A 354 -1.13 -10.07 -2.28
C ASP A 354 -2.32 -9.18 -2.68
N VAL A 355 -2.69 -9.21 -3.96
CA VAL A 355 -3.81 -8.44 -4.51
C VAL A 355 -5.15 -8.83 -3.88
N ARG A 356 -5.29 -10.08 -3.42
CA ARG A 356 -6.48 -10.59 -2.73
C ARG A 356 -6.40 -10.53 -1.20
N GLU A 357 -5.32 -9.98 -0.65
CA GLU A 357 -5.04 -9.95 0.79
C GLU A 357 -5.07 -11.35 1.46
N ASP A 358 -4.77 -12.40 0.68
CA ASP A 358 -4.61 -13.78 1.18
C ASP A 358 -3.28 -13.95 1.93
N ASP A 359 -3.16 -14.96 2.78
CA ASP A 359 -1.93 -15.33 3.52
C ASP A 359 -1.36 -14.21 4.41
N ASN A 360 -2.20 -13.71 5.31
CA ASN A 360 -1.78 -12.74 6.32
C ASN A 360 -0.64 -13.27 7.19
N GLN A 361 0.41 -12.47 7.33
CA GLN A 361 1.55 -12.74 8.20
C GLN A 361 1.82 -11.55 9.11
N LYS A 362 2.59 -11.77 10.17
CA LYS A 362 3.08 -10.68 11.02
C LYS A 362 3.92 -9.72 10.20
N VAL A 363 3.72 -8.42 10.39
CA VAL A 363 4.54 -7.37 9.79
C VAL A 363 6.02 -7.59 10.15
N SER A 364 6.30 -7.95 11.40
CA SER A 364 7.63 -8.44 11.81
C SER A 364 7.62 -9.96 11.90
N ALA A 365 8.28 -10.63 10.96
CA ALA A 365 8.48 -12.07 11.03
C ALA A 365 9.32 -12.46 12.27
N ASP A 366 9.01 -13.62 12.85
CA ASP A 366 9.71 -14.19 14.01
C ASP A 366 11.02 -14.87 13.56
N PHE A 367 12.04 -14.07 13.26
CA PHE A 367 13.31 -14.58 12.76
C PHE A 367 14.28 -15.04 13.86
N SER A 368 14.90 -16.18 13.60
CA SER A 368 16.17 -16.59 14.20
C SER A 368 17.34 -15.71 13.73
N GLU A 369 18.46 -15.74 14.44
CA GLU A 369 19.67 -15.04 13.99
C GLU A 369 20.16 -15.50 12.62
N GLN A 370 19.96 -16.77 12.29
CA GLN A 370 20.39 -17.32 11.03
C GLN A 370 19.56 -16.76 9.88
N GLU A 371 18.25 -16.60 10.06
CA GLU A 371 17.38 -15.95 9.08
C GLU A 371 17.74 -14.48 8.91
N ILE A 372 18.01 -13.75 9.99
CA ILE A 372 18.51 -12.37 9.91
C ILE A 372 19.82 -12.30 9.12
N LYS A 373 20.76 -13.23 9.35
CA LYS A 373 22.02 -13.30 8.59
C LYS A 373 21.80 -13.64 7.12
N ASN A 374 20.77 -14.40 6.77
CA ASN A 374 20.44 -14.68 5.37
C ASN A 374 20.05 -13.41 4.60
N HIS A 375 19.53 -12.38 5.30
CA HIS A 375 19.20 -11.07 4.73
C HIS A 375 20.40 -10.14 4.54
N HIS A 376 21.60 -10.50 5.01
CA HIS A 376 22.81 -9.72 4.70
C HIS A 376 23.10 -9.78 3.20
N LEU A 377 23.55 -8.65 2.62
CA LEU A 377 23.70 -8.47 1.17
C LEU A 377 24.31 -9.68 0.44
N LEU A 378 25.48 -10.16 0.88
CA LEU A 378 26.15 -11.29 0.23
C LEU A 378 25.34 -12.58 0.32
N ASN A 379 24.80 -12.90 1.51
CA ASN A 379 24.01 -14.11 1.71
C ASN A 379 22.72 -14.05 0.88
N ARG A 380 22.05 -12.89 0.88
CA ARG A 380 20.83 -12.66 0.11
C ARG A 380 21.08 -12.83 -1.38
N LEU A 381 22.14 -12.25 -1.93
CA LEU A 381 22.51 -12.40 -3.33
C LEU A 381 22.83 -13.86 -3.70
N LEU A 382 23.56 -14.58 -2.86
CA LEU A 382 23.87 -16.01 -3.09
C LEU A 382 22.61 -16.90 -3.07
N ILE A 383 21.62 -16.55 -2.24
CA ILE A 383 20.33 -17.26 -2.20
C ILE A 383 19.50 -16.90 -3.44
N MET A 384 19.37 -15.62 -3.76
CA MET A 384 18.59 -15.13 -4.92
C MET A 384 19.14 -15.64 -6.26
N THR A 385 20.45 -15.87 -6.38
CA THR A 385 21.09 -16.43 -7.58
C THR A 385 21.04 -17.95 -7.65
N GLY A 386 20.46 -18.63 -6.65
CA GLY A 386 20.37 -20.09 -6.59
C GLY A 386 21.69 -20.79 -6.24
N ILE A 387 22.78 -20.06 -6.01
CA ILE A 387 24.08 -20.61 -5.59
C ILE A 387 23.93 -21.31 -4.22
N ARG A 388 23.14 -20.72 -3.32
CA ARG A 388 22.73 -21.37 -2.07
C ARG A 388 21.29 -21.84 -2.19
N LYS A 389 21.09 -23.15 -2.15
CA LYS A 389 19.77 -23.80 -2.10
C LYS A 389 19.12 -23.62 -0.73
N LYS A 390 18.68 -22.41 -0.42
CA LYS A 390 17.90 -22.06 0.77
C LYS A 390 16.67 -21.25 0.36
N VAL A 391 15.61 -21.35 1.13
CA VAL A 391 14.46 -20.45 1.01
C VAL A 391 14.77 -19.17 1.80
N LEU A 392 14.56 -18.01 1.17
CA LEU A 392 14.65 -16.73 1.85
C LEU A 392 13.26 -16.34 2.36
N HIS A 393 13.03 -16.53 3.66
CA HIS A 393 11.82 -16.01 4.30
C HIS A 393 11.88 -14.49 4.36
N GLU A 394 10.87 -13.81 3.81
CA GLU A 394 10.80 -12.35 3.80
C GLU A 394 10.13 -11.83 5.09
N SER A 395 10.45 -10.59 5.45
CA SER A 395 9.77 -9.87 6.54
C SER A 395 9.31 -8.52 6.01
N ALA A 396 8.03 -8.21 6.21
CA ALA A 396 7.43 -6.93 5.85
C ALA A 396 8.05 -5.75 6.61
N TRP A 397 8.66 -6.00 7.78
CA TRP A 397 9.40 -5.03 8.57
C TRP A 397 10.64 -5.66 9.20
N ILE A 398 11.71 -5.76 8.41
CA ILE A 398 12.98 -6.38 8.81
C ILE A 398 13.61 -5.73 10.06
N GLU A 399 13.51 -4.41 10.21
CA GLU A 399 14.00 -3.71 11.41
C GLU A 399 13.23 -4.14 12.66
N GLY A 400 11.92 -4.35 12.55
CA GLY A 400 11.08 -4.91 13.60
C GLY A 400 11.49 -6.34 13.95
N SER A 401 11.68 -7.21 12.96
CA SER A 401 12.18 -8.59 13.18
C SER A 401 13.54 -8.63 13.89
N ILE A 402 14.47 -7.73 13.54
CA ILE A 402 15.77 -7.62 14.22
C ILE A 402 15.58 -7.13 15.68
N ALA A 403 14.66 -6.19 15.90
CA ALA A 403 14.37 -5.62 17.22
C ALA A 403 13.50 -6.52 18.11
N SER A 404 12.81 -7.53 17.60
CA SER A 404 12.09 -8.53 18.39
C SER A 404 12.90 -9.81 18.64
N CYS A 405 13.98 -10.06 17.88
CA CYS A 405 14.83 -11.26 18.03
C CYS A 405 15.54 -11.33 19.39
N ARG A 406 15.03 -12.16 20.30
CA ARG A 406 15.47 -12.23 21.72
C ARG A 406 16.88 -12.77 21.93
N THR A 407 17.42 -13.54 20.98
CA THR A 407 18.76 -14.11 21.09
C THR A 407 19.86 -13.10 20.78
N LEU A 408 19.54 -12.00 20.10
CA LEU A 408 20.49 -10.93 19.80
C LEU A 408 20.66 -9.98 21.00
N ASP A 409 21.91 -9.76 21.38
CA ASP A 409 22.31 -8.65 22.25
C ASP A 409 22.21 -7.30 21.52
N GLU A 410 22.38 -6.18 22.26
CA GLU A 410 22.25 -4.84 21.70
C GLU A 410 23.24 -4.57 20.54
N LYS A 411 24.48 -5.08 20.66
CA LYS A 411 25.51 -4.96 19.62
C LYS A 411 25.12 -5.75 18.37
N GLY A 412 24.60 -6.95 18.55
CA GLY A 412 24.09 -7.82 17.48
C GLY A 412 22.93 -7.17 16.74
N ARG A 413 21.96 -6.58 17.45
CA ARG A 413 20.84 -5.84 16.85
C ARG A 413 21.34 -4.64 16.05
N ALA A 414 22.25 -3.84 16.61
CA ALA A 414 22.81 -2.68 15.92
C ALA A 414 23.54 -3.07 14.62
N ARG A 415 24.37 -4.12 14.66
CA ARG A 415 25.08 -4.65 13.49
C ARG A 415 24.12 -5.13 12.40
N ASN A 416 23.13 -5.96 12.77
CA ASN A 416 22.19 -6.51 11.80
C ASN A 416 21.30 -5.42 11.17
N ARG A 417 20.90 -4.42 11.96
CA ARG A 417 20.18 -3.25 11.46
C ARG A 417 21.01 -2.45 10.46
N TRP A 418 22.31 -2.27 10.72
CA TRP A 418 23.22 -1.62 9.77
C TRP A 418 23.25 -2.34 8.41
N HIS A 419 23.29 -3.68 8.41
CA HIS A 419 23.22 -4.46 7.17
C HIS A 419 21.88 -4.26 6.44
N ALA A 420 20.76 -4.25 7.15
CA ALA A 420 19.43 -4.03 6.57
C ALA A 420 19.32 -2.63 5.93
N VAL A 421 19.75 -1.59 6.66
CA VAL A 421 19.79 -0.20 6.18
C VAL A 421 20.69 -0.07 4.95
N PHE A 422 21.90 -0.64 4.99
CA PHE A 422 22.83 -0.62 3.86
C PHE A 422 22.23 -1.27 2.61
N TYR A 423 21.59 -2.43 2.77
CA TYR A 423 20.91 -3.10 1.66
C TYR A 423 19.79 -2.25 1.05
N LYS A 424 18.95 -1.62 1.88
CA LYS A 424 17.89 -0.71 1.41
C LYS A 424 18.46 0.50 0.66
N TYR A 425 19.59 1.07 1.11
CA TYR A 425 20.26 2.14 0.36
C TYR A 425 20.65 1.70 -1.04
N ILE A 426 21.24 0.51 -1.20
CA ILE A 426 21.59 -0.04 -2.52
C ILE A 426 20.34 -0.14 -3.42
N ILE A 427 19.23 -0.67 -2.90
CA ILE A 427 17.99 -0.80 -3.67
C ILE A 427 17.47 0.58 -4.12
N TYR A 428 17.35 1.53 -3.20
CA TYR A 428 16.74 2.82 -3.51
C TYR A 428 17.65 3.71 -4.35
N MET A 429 18.97 3.62 -4.21
CA MET A 429 19.92 4.25 -5.13
C MET A 429 19.77 3.69 -6.54
N ARG A 430 19.66 2.36 -6.70
CA ARG A 430 19.41 1.73 -8.01
C ARG A 430 18.09 2.18 -8.62
N LYS A 431 17.01 2.22 -7.83
CA LYS A 431 15.69 2.70 -8.28
C LYS A 431 15.75 4.17 -8.71
N TRP A 432 16.42 5.01 -7.92
CA TRP A 432 16.60 6.43 -8.22
C TRP A 432 17.32 6.65 -9.56
N ILE A 433 18.43 5.93 -9.81
CA ILE A 433 19.14 5.98 -11.10
C ILE A 433 18.19 5.56 -12.25
N LYS A 434 17.45 4.46 -12.09
CA LYS A 434 16.48 4.00 -13.10
C LYS A 434 15.42 5.05 -13.41
N GLN A 435 14.82 5.66 -12.39
CA GLN A 435 13.75 6.64 -12.59
C GLN A 435 14.25 7.93 -13.26
N ASN A 436 15.45 8.38 -12.91
CA ASN A 436 16.07 9.54 -13.55
C ASN A 436 16.52 9.26 -14.98
N MET A 437 16.83 8.02 -15.35
CA MET A 437 17.09 7.68 -16.76
C MET A 437 15.81 7.67 -17.61
N ILE A 438 14.67 7.25 -17.03
CA ILE A 438 13.39 7.15 -17.74
C ILE A 438 12.73 8.53 -17.88
N HIS A 439 12.75 9.34 -16.83
CA HIS A 439 12.05 10.64 -16.77
C HIS A 439 12.99 11.84 -16.85
N GLY A 440 14.31 11.62 -16.92
CA GLY A 440 15.31 12.67 -17.12
C GLY A 440 15.43 13.05 -18.59
N LYS A 441 14.38 13.66 -19.12
CA LYS A 441 14.44 14.56 -20.28
C LYS A 441 13.59 15.78 -19.99
#